data_AF-A0A9R0B131-F1
#
_entry.id   AF-A0A9R0B131-F1
#
_cell.length_a   1.000
_cell.length_b   1.000
_cell.length_c   1.000
_cell.angle_alpha   90.00
_cell.angle_beta   90.00
_cell.angle_gamma   90.00
#
_symmetry.space_group_name_H-M   'P 1'
#
loop_
_entity.id
_entity.type
_entity.pdbx_description
1 polymer ?
#
loop_
_entity_poly.entity_id
_entity_poly.type
_entity_poly.pdbx_seq_one_letter_code
_entity_poly.pdbx_strand_id
1 'polypeptide(L)'
;MVLEMHEDEITNVVRKEKIILKLGQHLFNKHGHDVTKHEYIRQKMRETGRLVLQGRKNGKLKEVSDFFIPANFPHVIEAVHSVAGWNEETSTYKAPSLALKLGHNLKKMANIIECEAMMSGDKNTLSNVQAFKQICDTKWSECVSSQALRNLSEAKWNSPQLLPFAEDVKKMHQYLDSQSKEHQTKLEEEPSIKHWAELAKVTLCQVILFNRRREGEVSKMSLNSFILRDTSSTHPDVELALSDLEKSLCKYFQRIEIRGKRGRKVPILLTPDMVTSMELLVKTRRNCDVLDENMFMFGRPQALSHFRGSDVIRQIARSCGAEHPAALSSTRLRKHMATMSKVLNLKDNEMDDLADFLGHDIRVHRQYYRLPEGTLQLAKISKILMAMERGQLSEFKGRNLDEIQIDPQGKNDKKLQLNDKDLEEPHTTKRSSQNSRRKWSTEEIEAVEKTLMDCIRSGKVPGKAQCMECIESSPAALQGRTWEG
;
A
#
# COMPACT_ATOMS: atom_id res chain seq x y z
N MET A 1 -23.64 -10.08 -15.28
CA MET A 1 -22.92 -10.67 -14.11
C MET A 1 -22.47 -12.12 -14.32
N VAL A 2 -23.35 -13.14 -14.32
CA VAL A 2 -22.93 -14.56 -14.52
C VAL A 2 -22.76 -14.93 -16.00
N LEU A 3 -23.55 -14.30 -16.88
CA LEU A 3 -23.47 -14.48 -18.34
C LEU A 3 -22.16 -13.93 -18.95
N GLU A 4 -21.51 -12.99 -18.28
CA GLU A 4 -20.22 -12.40 -18.70
C GLU A 4 -18.99 -13.19 -18.18
N MET A 5 -19.19 -14.34 -17.53
CA MET A 5 -18.08 -15.20 -17.12
C MET A 5 -17.53 -15.98 -18.32
N HIS A 6 -16.22 -16.22 -18.34
CA HIS A 6 -15.60 -17.12 -19.32
C HIS A 6 -16.25 -18.50 -19.26
N GLU A 7 -16.72 -19.01 -20.39
CA GLU A 7 -17.37 -20.32 -20.44
C GLU A 7 -16.35 -21.43 -20.19
N ASP A 8 -16.50 -22.10 -19.06
CA ASP A 8 -15.66 -23.21 -18.61
C ASP A 8 -16.46 -24.11 -17.65
N GLU A 9 -15.89 -25.26 -17.29
CA GLU A 9 -16.51 -26.20 -16.35
C GLU A 9 -16.86 -25.53 -15.00
N ILE A 10 -16.04 -24.58 -14.56
CA ILE A 10 -16.27 -23.82 -13.32
C ILE A 10 -17.54 -23.00 -13.44
N THR A 11 -17.73 -22.29 -14.54
CA THR A 11 -18.91 -21.46 -14.79
C THR A 11 -20.17 -22.33 -14.91
N ASN A 12 -20.06 -23.53 -15.47
CA ASN A 12 -21.16 -24.50 -15.48
C ASN A 12 -21.55 -24.93 -14.05
N VAL A 13 -20.59 -25.18 -13.16
CA VAL A 13 -20.87 -25.45 -11.74
C VAL A 13 -21.52 -24.24 -11.08
N VAL A 14 -20.98 -23.03 -11.29
CA VAL A 14 -21.54 -21.79 -10.73
C VAL A 14 -23.00 -21.58 -11.16
N ARG A 15 -23.35 -21.89 -12.42
CA ARG A 15 -24.72 -21.76 -12.95
C ARG A 15 -25.70 -22.79 -12.38
N LYS A 16 -25.22 -24.01 -12.07
CA LYS A 16 -26.06 -25.10 -11.55
C LYS A 16 -26.29 -25.00 -10.03
N GLU A 17 -25.30 -24.54 -9.27
CA GLU A 17 -25.37 -24.52 -7.81
C GLU A 17 -26.11 -23.32 -7.23
N LYS A 18 -27.30 -23.55 -6.67
CA LYS A 18 -28.14 -22.51 -6.06
C LYS A 18 -27.42 -21.72 -4.96
N ILE A 19 -26.62 -22.38 -4.12
CA ILE A 19 -25.91 -21.73 -3.00
C ILE A 19 -24.81 -20.79 -3.52
N ILE A 20 -24.12 -21.14 -4.62
CA ILE A 20 -23.11 -20.26 -5.24
C ILE A 20 -23.79 -19.03 -5.86
N LEU A 21 -24.94 -19.21 -6.52
CA LEU A 21 -25.73 -18.09 -7.04
C LEU A 21 -26.18 -17.15 -5.92
N LYS A 22 -26.61 -17.69 -4.78
CA LYS A 22 -26.99 -16.90 -3.61
C LYS A 22 -25.81 -16.20 -2.94
N LEU A 23 -24.62 -16.81 -2.94
CA LEU A 23 -23.38 -16.10 -2.57
C LEU A 23 -23.12 -14.91 -3.49
N GLY A 24 -23.31 -15.09 -4.80
CA GLY A 24 -23.27 -14.03 -5.80
C GLY A 24 -24.28 -12.92 -5.50
N GLN A 25 -25.54 -13.28 -5.25
CA GLN A 25 -26.61 -12.34 -4.91
C GLN A 25 -26.30 -11.56 -3.64
N HIS A 26 -25.84 -12.23 -2.58
CA HIS A 26 -25.46 -11.57 -1.33
C HIS A 26 -24.35 -10.52 -1.55
N LEU A 27 -23.32 -10.88 -2.32
CA LEU A 27 -22.24 -9.94 -2.64
C LEU A 27 -22.71 -8.81 -3.57
N PHE A 28 -23.63 -9.09 -4.48
CA PHE A 28 -24.23 -8.10 -5.38
C PHE A 28 -25.15 -7.13 -4.63
N ASN A 29 -25.94 -7.59 -3.66
CA ASN A 29 -26.73 -6.68 -2.83
C ASN A 29 -25.83 -5.70 -2.06
N LYS A 30 -24.64 -6.15 -1.63
CA LYS A 30 -23.69 -5.32 -0.89
C LYS A 30 -22.85 -4.38 -1.77
N HIS A 31 -22.51 -4.81 -2.99
CA HIS A 31 -21.50 -4.15 -3.83
C HIS A 31 -21.93 -3.90 -5.27
N GLY A 32 -23.13 -4.29 -5.66
CA GLY A 32 -23.62 -4.30 -7.05
C GLY A 32 -23.82 -2.92 -7.64
N HIS A 33 -24.08 -1.90 -6.80
CA HIS A 33 -24.11 -0.50 -7.22
C HIS A 33 -22.75 -0.01 -7.72
N ASP A 34 -21.64 -0.63 -7.32
CA ASP A 34 -20.29 -0.33 -7.79
C ASP A 34 -19.89 -1.33 -8.88
N VAL A 35 -20.02 -0.91 -10.15
CA VAL A 35 -19.63 -1.71 -11.33
C VAL A 35 -18.19 -2.23 -11.23
N THR A 36 -17.30 -1.49 -10.56
CA THR A 36 -15.91 -1.90 -10.39
C THR A 36 -15.71 -3.09 -9.42
N LYS A 37 -16.78 -3.51 -8.74
CA LYS A 37 -16.81 -4.70 -7.87
C LYS A 37 -17.38 -5.92 -8.54
N HIS A 38 -18.00 -5.81 -9.71
CA HIS A 38 -18.60 -6.96 -10.39
C HIS A 38 -17.57 -8.05 -10.66
N GLU A 39 -16.35 -7.69 -11.06
CA GLU A 39 -15.26 -8.66 -11.25
C GLU A 39 -14.84 -9.34 -9.94
N TYR A 40 -14.84 -8.62 -8.82
CA TYR A 40 -14.59 -9.22 -7.51
C TYR A 40 -15.67 -10.26 -7.15
N ILE A 41 -16.94 -9.96 -7.44
CA ILE A 41 -18.05 -10.88 -7.19
C ILE A 41 -17.90 -12.12 -8.07
N ARG A 42 -17.63 -11.93 -9.37
CA ARG A 42 -17.39 -13.05 -10.30
C ARG A 42 -16.22 -13.92 -9.85
N GLN A 43 -15.11 -13.31 -9.44
CA GLN A 43 -13.95 -14.03 -8.93
C GLN A 43 -14.32 -14.85 -7.69
N LYS A 44 -15.10 -14.30 -6.76
CA LYS A 44 -15.54 -15.02 -5.57
C LYS A 44 -16.41 -16.23 -5.90
N MET A 45 -17.36 -16.07 -6.82
CA MET A 45 -18.19 -17.17 -7.30
C MET A 45 -17.35 -18.25 -7.99
N ARG A 46 -16.38 -17.87 -8.83
CA ARG A 46 -15.48 -18.82 -9.52
C ARG A 46 -14.50 -19.51 -8.57
N GLU A 47 -13.98 -18.82 -7.55
CA GLU A 47 -13.18 -19.44 -6.48
C GLU A 47 -13.97 -20.56 -5.79
N THR A 48 -15.23 -20.30 -5.44
CA THR A 48 -16.13 -21.31 -4.87
C THR A 48 -16.47 -22.42 -5.86
N GLY A 49 -16.77 -22.09 -7.12
CA GLY A 49 -17.06 -23.08 -8.16
C GLY A 49 -15.91 -24.07 -8.38
N ARG A 50 -14.66 -23.59 -8.32
CA ARG A 50 -13.46 -24.45 -8.37
C ARG A 50 -13.40 -25.42 -7.20
N LEU A 51 -13.72 -24.95 -6.00
CA LEU A 51 -13.74 -25.81 -4.80
C LEU A 51 -14.81 -26.89 -4.91
N VAL A 52 -16.01 -26.53 -5.35
CA VAL A 52 -17.11 -27.49 -5.52
C VAL A 52 -16.78 -28.52 -6.59
N LEU A 53 -16.26 -28.06 -7.73
CA LEU A 53 -15.82 -28.95 -8.82
C LEU A 53 -14.74 -29.93 -8.34
N GLN A 54 -13.78 -29.46 -7.54
CA GLN A 54 -12.71 -30.33 -7.04
C GLN A 54 -13.22 -31.31 -5.98
N GLY A 55 -14.07 -30.88 -5.04
CA GLY A 55 -14.65 -31.78 -4.03
C GLY A 55 -15.52 -32.88 -4.64
N ARG A 56 -16.16 -32.62 -5.79
CA ARG A 56 -16.93 -33.62 -6.55
C ARG A 56 -16.11 -34.77 -7.10
N LYS A 57 -14.82 -34.56 -7.39
CA LYS A 57 -13.96 -35.61 -7.98
C LYS A 57 -13.79 -36.82 -7.07
N ASN A 58 -13.85 -36.63 -5.75
CA ASN A 58 -13.70 -37.70 -4.77
C ASN A 58 -15.03 -38.41 -4.44
N GLY A 59 -16.13 -38.05 -5.12
CA GLY A 59 -17.43 -38.75 -5.08
C GLY A 59 -18.27 -38.57 -3.80
N LYS A 60 -17.68 -38.12 -2.69
CA LYS A 60 -18.39 -37.89 -1.42
C LYS A 60 -19.09 -36.54 -1.31
N LEU A 61 -18.62 -35.52 -2.03
CA LEU A 61 -19.20 -34.17 -2.03
C LEU A 61 -19.94 -33.94 -3.34
N LYS A 62 -21.15 -34.48 -3.46
CA LYS A 62 -21.93 -34.43 -4.71
C LYS A 62 -22.62 -33.08 -4.86
N GLU A 63 -23.23 -32.59 -3.79
CA GLU A 63 -23.92 -31.30 -3.73
C GLU A 63 -23.20 -30.32 -2.82
N VAL A 64 -23.50 -29.03 -2.95
CA VAL A 64 -22.89 -28.02 -2.07
C VAL A 64 -23.31 -28.20 -0.61
N SER A 65 -24.50 -28.72 -0.34
CA SER A 65 -24.97 -29.10 1.00
C SER A 65 -24.02 -30.10 1.69
N ASP A 66 -23.45 -31.05 0.94
CA ASP A 66 -22.52 -32.07 1.47
C ASP A 66 -21.26 -31.46 2.09
N PHE A 67 -20.84 -30.27 1.63
CA PHE A 67 -19.68 -29.56 2.16
C PHE A 67 -19.90 -29.07 3.59
N PHE A 68 -21.15 -28.94 4.04
CA PHE A 68 -21.51 -28.43 5.36
C PHE A 68 -21.99 -29.53 6.31
N ILE A 69 -21.81 -30.80 5.93
CA ILE A 69 -21.99 -31.95 6.82
C ILE A 69 -20.70 -32.11 7.65
N PRO A 70 -20.76 -32.11 8.99
CA PRO A 70 -19.58 -32.25 9.85
C PRO A 70 -18.69 -33.45 9.52
N ALA A 71 -19.28 -34.61 9.22
CA ALA A 71 -18.56 -35.83 8.86
C ALA A 71 -17.74 -35.69 7.55
N ASN A 72 -18.12 -34.75 6.68
CA ASN A 72 -17.46 -34.51 5.42
C ASN A 72 -16.31 -33.49 5.51
N PHE A 73 -16.09 -32.88 6.69
CA PHE A 73 -15.06 -31.86 6.88
C PHE A 73 -13.66 -32.28 6.38
N PRO A 74 -13.16 -33.51 6.60
CA PRO A 74 -11.86 -33.93 6.06
C PRO A 74 -11.79 -33.86 4.52
N HIS A 75 -12.85 -34.24 3.82
CA HIS A 75 -12.93 -34.17 2.35
C HIS A 75 -12.99 -32.73 1.85
N VAL A 76 -13.59 -31.82 2.63
CA VAL A 76 -13.58 -30.38 2.34
C VAL A 76 -12.16 -29.82 2.42
N ILE A 77 -11.39 -30.22 3.44
CA ILE A 77 -9.98 -29.82 3.58
C ILE A 77 -9.15 -30.36 2.42
N GLU A 78 -9.32 -31.63 2.06
CA GLU A 78 -8.65 -32.24 0.91
C GLU A 78 -8.94 -31.49 -0.41
N ALA A 79 -10.20 -31.11 -0.63
CA ALA A 79 -10.59 -30.31 -1.79
C ALA A 79 -9.90 -28.92 -1.78
N VAL A 80 -9.80 -28.27 -0.62
CA VAL A 80 -9.10 -26.98 -0.46
C VAL A 80 -7.61 -27.13 -0.73
N HIS A 81 -6.97 -28.17 -0.19
CA HIS A 81 -5.58 -28.51 -0.43
C HIS A 81 -5.30 -28.69 -1.91
N SER A 82 -6.13 -29.48 -2.59
CA SER A 82 -5.99 -29.71 -4.03
C SER A 82 -6.16 -28.43 -4.85
N VAL A 83 -7.17 -27.59 -4.57
CA VAL A 83 -7.37 -26.32 -5.30
C VAL A 83 -6.25 -25.32 -5.05
N ALA A 84 -5.71 -25.27 -3.84
CA ALA A 84 -4.61 -24.37 -3.49
C ALA A 84 -3.22 -24.90 -3.87
N GLY A 85 -3.14 -26.15 -4.36
CA GLY A 85 -1.89 -26.82 -4.74
C GLY A 85 -1.00 -27.08 -3.53
N TRP A 86 -1.55 -27.74 -2.50
CA TRP A 86 -0.79 -28.24 -1.35
C TRP A 86 0.21 -29.31 -1.78
N ASN A 87 1.43 -29.22 -1.28
CA ASN A 87 2.47 -30.22 -1.42
C ASN A 87 2.76 -30.79 -0.02
N GLU A 88 2.49 -32.09 0.16
CA GLU A 88 2.62 -32.77 1.45
C GLU A 88 4.08 -32.87 1.93
N GLU A 89 5.02 -33.15 1.01
CA GLU A 89 6.44 -33.30 1.32
C GLU A 89 7.05 -32.04 1.91
N THR A 90 6.72 -30.89 1.33
CA THR A 90 7.24 -29.58 1.74
C THR A 90 6.33 -28.86 2.72
N SER A 91 5.10 -29.36 2.94
CA SER A 91 4.06 -28.68 3.70
C SER A 91 3.87 -27.22 3.26
N THR A 92 3.79 -27.02 1.93
CA THR A 92 3.62 -25.70 1.31
C THR A 92 2.47 -25.65 0.31
N TYR A 93 1.85 -24.48 0.18
CA TYR A 93 0.88 -24.19 -0.87
C TYR A 93 1.53 -23.49 -2.06
N LYS A 94 1.16 -23.89 -3.28
CA LYS A 94 1.41 -23.11 -4.51
C LYS A 94 0.66 -21.78 -4.49
N ALA A 95 -0.58 -21.77 -3.99
CA ALA A 95 -1.44 -20.60 -3.91
C ALA A 95 -1.99 -20.37 -2.49
N PRO A 96 -1.15 -19.99 -1.51
CA PRO A 96 -1.56 -19.87 -0.10
C PRO A 96 -2.67 -18.82 0.12
N SER A 97 -2.67 -17.74 -0.66
CA SER A 97 -3.75 -16.75 -0.63
C SER A 97 -5.10 -17.32 -1.08
N LEU A 98 -5.12 -18.29 -1.99
CA LEU A 98 -6.36 -18.93 -2.43
C LEU A 98 -6.92 -19.81 -1.31
N ALA A 99 -6.07 -20.58 -0.62
CA ALA A 99 -6.48 -21.39 0.52
C ALA A 99 -7.24 -20.58 1.59
N LEU A 100 -6.68 -19.42 1.98
CA LEU A 100 -7.33 -18.50 2.93
C LEU A 100 -8.68 -17.97 2.40
N LYS A 101 -8.72 -17.57 1.11
CA LYS A 101 -9.95 -17.06 0.48
C LYS A 101 -11.05 -18.10 0.43
N LEU A 102 -10.72 -19.37 0.18
CA LEU A 102 -11.69 -20.47 0.15
C LEU A 102 -12.34 -20.66 1.52
N GLY A 103 -11.57 -20.59 2.60
CA GLY A 103 -12.12 -20.62 3.96
C GLY A 103 -13.11 -19.49 4.24
N HIS A 104 -12.79 -18.26 3.82
CA HIS A 104 -13.72 -17.14 3.94
C HIS A 104 -14.98 -17.31 3.08
N ASN A 105 -14.85 -17.88 1.89
CA ASN A 105 -16.00 -18.13 1.01
C ASN A 105 -16.91 -19.23 1.62
N LEU A 106 -16.33 -20.31 2.17
CA LEU A 106 -17.06 -21.36 2.88
C LEU A 106 -17.82 -20.81 4.08
N LYS A 107 -17.21 -19.97 4.93
CA LYS A 107 -17.92 -19.34 6.05
C LYS A 107 -19.12 -18.49 5.59
N LYS A 108 -18.97 -17.76 4.48
CA LYS A 108 -20.10 -16.99 3.91
C LYS A 108 -21.21 -17.89 3.39
N MET A 109 -20.86 -18.98 2.73
CA MET A 109 -21.84 -19.97 2.26
C MET A 109 -22.54 -20.65 3.44
N ALA A 110 -21.82 -21.02 4.49
CA ALA A 110 -22.40 -21.58 5.71
C ALA A 110 -23.45 -20.62 6.30
N ASN A 111 -23.14 -19.33 6.41
CA ASN A 111 -24.11 -18.34 6.89
C ASN A 111 -25.36 -18.24 5.99
N ILE A 112 -25.20 -18.35 4.67
CA ILE A 112 -26.33 -18.33 3.73
C ILE A 112 -27.22 -19.56 3.94
N ILE A 113 -26.63 -20.75 4.03
CA ILE A 113 -27.37 -22.00 4.24
C ILE A 113 -28.04 -22.02 5.61
N GLU A 114 -27.36 -21.53 6.64
CA GLU A 114 -27.92 -21.39 7.99
C GLU A 114 -29.16 -20.49 7.98
N CYS A 115 -29.09 -19.30 7.37
CA CYS A 115 -30.25 -18.42 7.25
C CYS A 115 -31.41 -19.09 6.49
N GLU A 116 -31.12 -19.85 5.43
CA GLU A 116 -32.15 -20.58 4.68
C GLU A 116 -32.80 -21.71 5.47
N ALA A 117 -31.99 -22.47 6.20
CA ALA A 117 -32.48 -23.54 7.06
C ALA A 117 -33.36 -22.98 8.18
N MET A 118 -32.97 -21.83 8.76
CA MET A 118 -33.80 -21.10 9.73
C MET A 118 -35.14 -20.65 9.12
N MET A 119 -35.12 -20.08 7.90
CA MET A 119 -36.33 -19.60 7.23
C MET A 119 -37.26 -20.74 6.79
N SER A 120 -36.71 -21.89 6.40
CA SER A 120 -37.47 -23.05 5.92
C SER A 120 -37.87 -24.03 7.02
N GLY A 121 -37.35 -23.85 8.24
CA GLY A 121 -37.60 -24.75 9.37
C GLY A 121 -36.84 -26.08 9.30
N ASP A 122 -35.84 -26.22 8.42
CA ASP A 122 -35.01 -27.43 8.30
C ASP A 122 -34.00 -27.54 9.45
N LYS A 123 -34.42 -28.23 10.51
CA LYS A 123 -33.61 -28.45 11.72
C LYS A 123 -32.35 -29.28 11.46
N ASN A 124 -32.39 -30.21 10.50
CA ASN A 124 -31.25 -31.10 10.23
C ASN A 124 -30.13 -30.32 9.55
N THR A 125 -30.46 -29.58 8.49
CA THR A 125 -29.47 -28.74 7.80
C THR A 125 -28.93 -27.66 8.74
N LEU A 126 -29.78 -27.06 9.57
CA LEU A 126 -29.38 -26.06 10.56
C LEU A 126 -28.34 -26.61 11.55
N SER A 127 -28.60 -27.79 12.14
CA SER A 127 -27.69 -28.43 13.09
C SER A 127 -26.35 -28.77 12.43
N ASN A 128 -26.37 -29.34 11.22
CA ASN A 128 -25.16 -29.68 10.47
C ASN A 128 -24.29 -28.45 10.18
N VAL A 129 -24.89 -27.35 9.69
CA VAL A 129 -24.16 -26.12 9.35
C VAL A 129 -23.59 -25.45 10.60
N GLN A 130 -24.32 -25.45 11.72
CA GLN A 130 -23.83 -24.90 12.98
C GLN A 130 -22.63 -25.69 13.51
N ALA A 131 -22.73 -27.02 13.52
CA ALA A 131 -21.62 -27.90 13.89
C ALA A 131 -20.41 -27.72 12.95
N PHE A 132 -20.64 -27.61 11.63
CA PHE A 132 -19.59 -27.35 10.65
C PHE A 132 -18.90 -25.99 10.90
N LYS A 133 -19.65 -24.93 11.19
CA LYS A 133 -19.08 -23.61 11.53
C LYS A 133 -18.18 -23.70 12.76
N GLN A 134 -18.62 -24.41 13.81
CA GLN A 134 -17.81 -24.63 15.01
C GLN A 134 -16.51 -25.39 14.69
N ILE A 135 -16.59 -26.46 13.90
CA ILE A 135 -15.40 -27.20 13.46
C ILE A 135 -14.46 -26.31 12.65
N CYS A 136 -14.99 -25.49 11.73
CA CYS A 136 -14.21 -24.50 10.99
C CYS A 136 -13.53 -23.49 11.92
N ASP A 137 -14.20 -23.01 12.96
CA ASP A 137 -13.59 -22.03 13.87
C ASP A 137 -12.46 -22.64 14.72
N THR A 138 -12.57 -23.91 15.09
CA THR A 138 -11.54 -24.61 15.88
C THR A 138 -10.40 -25.16 15.02
N LYS A 139 -10.69 -25.88 13.94
CA LYS A 139 -9.70 -26.69 13.18
C LYS A 139 -9.14 -26.02 11.94
N TRP A 140 -9.80 -25.00 11.38
CA TRP A 140 -9.35 -24.40 10.12
C TRP A 140 -7.97 -23.76 10.23
N SER A 141 -7.64 -23.20 11.40
CA SER A 141 -6.31 -22.64 11.65
C SER A 141 -5.22 -23.70 11.55
N GLU A 142 -5.45 -24.86 12.17
CA GLU A 142 -4.54 -25.99 12.19
C GLU A 142 -4.35 -26.61 10.80
N CYS A 143 -5.45 -26.81 10.05
CA CYS A 143 -5.43 -27.55 8.78
C CYS A 143 -5.02 -26.70 7.56
N VAL A 144 -5.24 -25.38 7.60
CA VAL A 144 -5.11 -24.52 6.41
C VAL A 144 -4.41 -23.20 6.72
N SER A 145 -4.97 -22.38 7.62
CA SER A 145 -4.54 -20.98 7.72
C SER A 145 -3.12 -20.84 8.24
N SER A 146 -2.67 -21.66 9.21
CA SER A 146 -1.34 -21.52 9.80
C SER A 146 -0.25 -21.76 8.76
N GLN A 147 -0.37 -22.81 7.95
CA GLN A 147 0.60 -23.13 6.90
C GLN A 147 0.54 -22.11 5.76
N ALA A 148 -0.67 -21.69 5.36
CA ALA A 148 -0.83 -20.66 4.34
C ALA A 148 -0.22 -19.30 4.77
N LEU A 149 -0.41 -18.89 6.03
CA LEU A 149 0.16 -17.66 6.58
C LEU A 149 1.68 -17.76 6.74
N ARG A 150 2.21 -18.93 7.12
CA ARG A 150 3.65 -19.21 7.16
C ARG A 150 4.27 -19.07 5.77
N ASN A 151 3.73 -19.75 4.75
CA ASN A 151 4.25 -19.66 3.39
C ASN A 151 4.24 -18.22 2.86
N LEU A 152 3.19 -17.44 3.16
CA LEU A 152 3.13 -16.02 2.79
C LEU A 152 4.20 -15.18 3.49
N SER A 153 4.52 -15.50 4.74
CA SER A 153 5.54 -14.81 5.53
C SER A 153 6.95 -15.15 5.06
N GLU A 154 7.24 -16.42 4.79
CA GLU A 154 8.52 -16.88 4.23
C GLU A 154 8.77 -16.30 2.83
N ALA A 155 7.75 -16.32 1.96
CA ALA A 155 7.86 -15.70 0.63
C ALA A 155 8.13 -14.19 0.70
N LYS A 156 7.64 -13.52 1.76
CA LYS A 156 7.92 -12.11 2.01
C LYS A 156 9.36 -11.90 2.49
N TRP A 157 9.88 -12.81 3.32
CA TRP A 157 11.25 -12.78 3.83
C TRP A 157 12.29 -12.95 2.70
N ASN A 158 12.03 -13.89 1.78
CA ASN A 158 12.94 -14.23 0.68
C ASN A 158 12.82 -13.29 -0.55
N SER A 159 12.17 -12.13 -0.42
CA SER A 159 11.99 -11.21 -1.55
C SER A 159 13.33 -10.54 -1.94
N PRO A 160 13.72 -10.52 -3.23
CA PRO A 160 15.01 -9.99 -3.69
C PRO A 160 15.21 -8.50 -3.37
N GLN A 161 16.50 -8.10 -3.34
CA GLN A 161 16.98 -6.77 -2.93
C GLN A 161 16.56 -5.61 -3.84
N LEU A 162 16.60 -4.40 -3.28
CA LEU A 162 16.03 -3.16 -3.83
C LEU A 162 16.84 -2.51 -4.96
N LEU A 163 18.17 -2.67 -4.98
CA LEU A 163 19.04 -1.97 -5.94
C LEU A 163 18.75 -2.33 -7.41
N PRO A 164 18.58 -3.63 -7.78
CA PRO A 164 18.14 -4.01 -9.14
C PRO A 164 16.80 -3.39 -9.54
N PHE A 165 15.94 -3.03 -8.57
CA PHE A 165 14.62 -2.48 -8.86
C PHE A 165 14.65 -1.02 -9.33
N ALA A 166 15.64 -0.22 -8.91
CA ALA A 166 15.69 1.20 -9.27
C ALA A 166 16.05 1.40 -10.76
N GLU A 167 17.01 0.63 -11.28
CA GLU A 167 17.37 0.65 -12.71
C GLU A 167 16.20 0.19 -13.59
N ASP A 168 15.50 -0.87 -13.20
CA ASP A 168 14.31 -1.32 -13.92
C ASP A 168 13.19 -0.27 -13.94
N VAL A 169 13.01 0.49 -12.85
CA VAL A 169 12.06 1.62 -12.81
C VAL A 169 12.49 2.74 -13.76
N LYS A 170 13.79 3.03 -13.85
CA LYS A 170 14.33 4.03 -14.78
C LYS A 170 14.12 3.61 -16.24
N LYS A 171 14.45 2.36 -16.59
CA LYS A 171 14.17 1.79 -17.93
C LYS A 171 12.68 1.89 -18.28
N MET A 172 11.80 1.62 -17.31
CA MET A 172 10.36 1.76 -17.49
C MET A 172 9.93 3.21 -17.75
N HIS A 173 10.48 4.20 -17.05
CA HIS A 173 10.21 5.62 -17.33
C HIS A 173 10.63 6.02 -18.74
N GLN A 174 11.87 5.69 -19.14
CA GLN A 174 12.40 6.01 -20.46
C GLN A 174 11.57 5.38 -21.59
N TYR A 175 11.19 4.11 -21.42
CA TYR A 175 10.31 3.43 -22.37
C TYR A 175 8.95 4.13 -22.49
N LEU A 176 8.32 4.48 -21.36
CA LEU A 176 7.03 5.15 -21.36
C LEU A 176 7.07 6.53 -22.04
N ASP A 177 8.12 7.31 -21.83
CA ASP A 177 8.25 8.65 -22.42
C ASP A 177 8.42 8.57 -23.94
N SER A 178 9.16 7.56 -24.43
CA SER A 178 9.28 7.27 -25.86
C SER A 178 7.94 6.83 -26.48
N GLN A 179 7.29 5.84 -25.87
CA GLN A 179 6.03 5.28 -26.37
C GLN A 179 4.86 6.27 -26.29
N SER A 180 4.86 7.16 -25.30
CA SER A 180 3.81 8.18 -25.18
C SER A 180 3.83 9.12 -26.38
N LYS A 181 5.01 9.62 -26.77
CA LYS A 181 5.18 10.47 -27.95
C LYS A 181 4.79 9.75 -29.23
N GLU A 182 5.27 8.52 -29.40
CA GLU A 182 4.93 7.70 -30.58
C GLU A 182 3.42 7.49 -30.73
N HIS A 183 2.73 7.13 -29.63
CA HIS A 183 1.28 6.89 -29.68
C HIS A 183 0.43 8.16 -29.73
N GLN A 184 0.93 9.29 -29.22
CA GLN A 184 0.30 10.59 -29.44
C GLN A 184 0.28 10.91 -30.94
N THR A 185 1.43 10.88 -31.61
CA THR A 185 1.53 11.15 -33.05
C THR A 185 0.64 10.21 -33.87
N LYS A 186 0.70 8.89 -33.61
CA LYS A 186 -0.14 7.90 -34.31
C LYS A 186 -1.64 8.14 -34.13
N LEU A 187 -2.06 8.61 -32.95
CA LEU A 187 -3.47 8.87 -32.66
C LEU A 187 -3.94 10.19 -33.29
N GLU A 188 -3.06 11.19 -33.39
CA GLU A 188 -3.34 12.46 -34.09
C GLU A 188 -3.45 12.27 -35.60
N GLU A 189 -2.56 11.46 -36.19
CA GLU A 189 -2.57 11.13 -37.62
C GLU A 189 -3.75 10.24 -37.99
N GLU A 190 -3.99 9.17 -37.22
CA GLU A 190 -5.04 8.19 -37.48
C GLU A 190 -5.77 7.79 -36.20
N PRO A 191 -6.92 8.45 -35.91
CA PRO A 191 -7.79 8.06 -34.81
C PRO A 191 -8.32 6.63 -34.97
N SER A 192 -7.76 5.69 -34.20
CA SER A 192 -8.17 4.30 -34.22
C SER A 192 -8.33 3.73 -32.81
N ILE A 193 -9.17 2.70 -32.68
CA ILE A 193 -9.39 1.94 -31.43
C ILE A 193 -8.04 1.49 -30.84
N LYS A 194 -7.14 1.02 -31.70
CA LYS A 194 -5.82 0.50 -31.30
C LYS A 194 -4.91 1.61 -30.80
N HIS A 195 -4.75 2.70 -31.55
CA HIS A 195 -3.90 3.82 -31.16
C HIS A 195 -4.39 4.47 -29.86
N TRP A 196 -5.71 4.64 -29.74
CA TRP A 196 -6.33 5.18 -28.53
C TRP A 196 -6.08 4.27 -27.32
N ALA A 197 -6.28 2.95 -27.49
CA ALA A 197 -6.05 1.98 -26.42
C ALA A 197 -4.59 1.94 -25.95
N GLU A 198 -3.62 1.99 -26.86
CA GLU A 198 -2.21 1.99 -26.48
C GLU A 198 -1.78 3.29 -25.80
N LEU A 199 -2.19 4.46 -26.31
CA LEU A 199 -1.94 5.74 -25.62
C LEU A 199 -2.58 5.74 -24.22
N ALA A 200 -3.84 5.30 -24.10
CA ALA A 200 -4.52 5.22 -22.81
C ALA A 200 -3.79 4.31 -21.80
N LYS A 201 -3.25 3.17 -22.24
CA LYS A 201 -2.45 2.27 -21.39
C LYS A 201 -1.13 2.90 -20.98
N VAL A 202 -0.39 3.50 -21.92
CA VAL A 202 0.89 4.16 -21.65
C VAL A 202 0.70 5.32 -20.68
N THR A 203 -0.25 6.22 -20.94
CA THR A 203 -0.56 7.35 -20.06
C THR A 203 -1.05 6.89 -18.69
N LEU A 204 -1.93 5.87 -18.60
CA LEU A 204 -2.34 5.28 -17.31
C LEU A 204 -1.11 4.80 -16.53
N CYS A 205 -0.17 4.13 -17.19
CA CYS A 205 1.03 3.64 -16.55
C CYS A 205 1.96 4.76 -16.11
N GLN A 206 2.15 5.80 -16.93
CA GLN A 206 2.91 7.01 -16.58
C GLN A 206 2.36 7.66 -15.31
N VAL A 207 1.04 7.89 -15.26
CA VAL A 207 0.39 8.50 -14.09
C VAL A 207 0.58 7.64 -12.83
N ILE A 208 0.42 6.32 -12.91
CA ILE A 208 0.65 5.41 -11.77
C ILE A 208 2.12 5.42 -11.34
N LEU A 209 3.04 5.36 -12.31
CA LEU A 209 4.47 5.25 -12.05
C LEU A 209 5.02 6.53 -11.43
N PHE A 210 4.65 7.70 -11.96
CA PHE A 210 5.08 9.01 -11.47
C PHE A 210 4.56 9.28 -10.05
N ASN A 211 3.24 9.11 -9.84
CA ASN A 211 2.62 9.41 -8.55
C ASN A 211 2.84 8.32 -7.49
N ARG A 212 3.31 7.14 -7.90
CA ARG A 212 3.39 5.93 -7.07
C ARG A 212 2.05 5.62 -6.36
N ARG A 213 0.91 6.00 -6.95
CA ARG A 213 -0.43 5.76 -6.38
C ARG A 213 -0.85 4.31 -6.55
N ARG A 214 -1.93 3.90 -5.88
CA ARG A 214 -2.50 2.57 -6.14
C ARG A 214 -3.04 2.55 -7.55
N GLU A 215 -2.69 1.51 -8.30
CA GLU A 215 -3.11 1.34 -9.68
C GLU A 215 -4.63 1.38 -9.82
N GLY A 216 -5.35 0.81 -8.85
CA GLY A 216 -6.81 0.80 -8.84
C GLY A 216 -7.46 2.15 -8.55
N GLU A 217 -6.74 3.11 -7.94
CA GLU A 217 -7.24 4.49 -7.75
C GLU A 217 -7.18 5.22 -9.10
N VAL A 218 -6.03 5.18 -9.77
CA VAL A 218 -5.82 5.84 -11.07
C VAL A 218 -6.65 5.19 -12.19
N SER A 219 -6.73 3.85 -12.22
CA SER A 219 -7.52 3.12 -13.24
C SER A 219 -9.01 3.47 -13.20
N LYS A 220 -9.52 3.86 -12.02
CA LYS A 220 -10.92 4.19 -11.78
C LYS A 220 -11.18 5.70 -11.80
N MET A 221 -10.20 6.50 -12.19
CA MET A 221 -10.35 7.93 -12.36
C MET A 221 -11.54 8.21 -13.29
N SER A 222 -12.45 9.07 -12.83
CA SER A 222 -13.58 9.48 -13.65
C SER A 222 -13.13 10.51 -14.68
N LEU A 223 -13.74 10.49 -15.85
CA LEU A 223 -13.54 11.49 -16.89
C LEU A 223 -13.82 12.91 -16.35
N ASN A 224 -14.89 13.07 -15.58
CA ASN A 224 -15.26 14.35 -14.97
C ASN A 224 -14.20 14.87 -14.00
N SER A 225 -13.48 14.00 -13.28
CA SER A 225 -12.38 14.44 -12.40
C SER A 225 -11.25 15.11 -13.18
N PHE A 226 -11.07 14.77 -14.46
CA PHE A 226 -10.09 15.41 -15.34
C PHE A 226 -10.67 16.63 -16.06
N ILE A 227 -11.91 16.57 -16.54
CA ILE A 227 -12.54 17.69 -17.26
C ILE A 227 -12.82 18.87 -16.31
N LEU A 228 -13.35 18.60 -15.12
CA LEU A 228 -13.69 19.61 -14.11
C LEU A 228 -12.52 19.93 -13.18
N ARG A 229 -11.29 19.59 -13.59
CA ARG A 229 -10.10 19.84 -12.77
C ARG A 229 -9.91 21.34 -12.60
N ASP A 230 -9.35 21.72 -11.45
CA ASP A 230 -8.94 23.09 -11.23
C ASP A 230 -7.72 23.40 -12.12
N THR A 231 -7.86 24.45 -12.92
CA THR A 231 -6.80 24.99 -13.78
C THR A 231 -6.40 26.40 -13.34
N SER A 232 -6.93 26.89 -12.21
CA SER A 232 -6.59 28.20 -11.67
C SER A 232 -5.16 28.24 -11.12
N SER A 233 -4.56 29.43 -11.18
CA SER A 233 -3.25 29.67 -10.60
C SER A 233 -3.32 29.69 -9.06
N THR A 234 -2.21 29.33 -8.43
CA THR A 234 -2.05 29.41 -6.97
C THR A 234 -2.41 30.80 -6.46
N HIS A 235 -3.08 30.87 -5.30
CA HIS A 235 -3.44 32.14 -4.68
C HIS A 235 -2.17 32.98 -4.43
N PRO A 236 -2.15 34.28 -4.76
CA PRO A 236 -0.96 35.13 -4.62
C PRO A 236 -0.31 35.07 -3.24
N ASP A 237 -1.12 35.06 -2.18
CA ASP A 237 -0.63 34.99 -0.80
C ASP A 237 0.09 33.67 -0.46
N VAL A 238 -0.30 32.56 -1.11
CA VAL A 238 0.38 31.27 -0.94
C VAL A 238 1.67 31.26 -1.76
N GLU A 239 1.68 31.86 -2.95
CA GLU A 239 2.91 32.00 -3.75
C GLU A 239 3.99 32.78 -3.01
N LEU A 240 3.65 33.77 -2.18
CA LEU A 240 4.63 34.53 -1.39
C LEU A 240 5.41 33.66 -0.39
N ALA A 241 4.82 32.58 0.11
CA ALA A 241 5.45 31.66 1.05
C ALA A 241 6.32 30.59 0.37
N LEU A 242 6.24 30.45 -0.96
CA LEU A 242 6.97 29.45 -1.74
C LEU A 242 8.32 29.99 -2.23
N SER A 243 9.31 29.12 -2.28
CA SER A 243 10.56 29.36 -3.00
C SER A 243 10.33 29.46 -4.50
N ASP A 244 11.28 30.03 -5.23
CA ASP A 244 11.15 30.18 -6.69
C ASP A 244 11.09 28.83 -7.42
N LEU A 245 11.78 27.81 -6.88
CA LEU A 245 11.68 26.45 -7.39
C LEU A 245 10.28 25.87 -7.16
N GLU A 246 9.71 26.02 -5.96
CA GLU A 246 8.36 25.54 -5.67
C GLU A 246 7.31 26.24 -6.54
N LYS A 247 7.42 27.55 -6.74
CA LYS A 247 6.56 28.30 -7.69
C LYS A 247 6.67 27.73 -9.11
N SER A 248 7.88 27.45 -9.57
CA SER A 248 8.10 26.85 -10.89
C SER A 248 7.46 25.45 -10.99
N LEU A 249 7.61 24.62 -9.96
CA LEU A 249 7.01 23.29 -9.89
C LEU A 249 5.48 23.34 -9.84
N CYS A 250 4.89 24.28 -9.09
CA CYS A 250 3.44 24.49 -9.04
C CYS A 250 2.87 24.94 -10.40
N LYS A 251 3.65 25.66 -11.20
CA LYS A 251 3.26 26.05 -12.57
C LYS A 251 3.44 24.91 -13.57
N TYR A 252 4.45 24.07 -13.36
CA TYR A 252 4.77 22.96 -14.25
C TYR A 252 3.82 21.76 -14.08
N PHE A 253 3.52 21.38 -12.84
CA PHE A 253 2.66 20.23 -12.55
C PHE A 253 1.21 20.63 -12.40
N GLN A 254 0.33 19.91 -13.09
CA GLN A 254 -1.10 20.05 -12.85
C GLN A 254 -1.58 19.07 -11.79
N ARG A 255 -2.29 19.56 -10.78
CA ARG A 255 -2.89 18.75 -9.73
C ARG A 255 -4.36 18.46 -10.03
N ILE A 256 -4.76 17.20 -9.96
CA ILE A 256 -6.17 16.77 -10.03
C ILE A 256 -6.56 16.01 -8.76
N GLU A 257 -7.84 16.06 -8.39
CA GLU A 257 -8.37 15.33 -7.24
C GLU A 257 -9.35 14.25 -7.68
N ILE A 258 -9.04 13.00 -7.35
CA ILE A 258 -9.94 11.87 -7.62
C ILE A 258 -10.57 11.33 -6.33
N ARG A 259 -11.68 10.61 -6.47
CA ARG A 259 -12.38 10.01 -5.33
C ARG A 259 -11.71 8.70 -4.92
N GLY A 260 -11.12 8.69 -3.73
CA GLY A 260 -10.57 7.50 -3.08
C GLY A 260 -11.60 6.71 -2.27
N LYS A 261 -11.12 5.69 -1.55
CA LYS A 261 -11.96 4.89 -0.65
C LYS A 261 -12.59 5.79 0.42
N ARG A 262 -13.85 5.47 0.77
CA ARG A 262 -14.64 6.20 1.80
C ARG A 262 -14.77 7.70 1.51
N GLY A 263 -14.72 8.11 0.23
CA GLY A 263 -14.91 9.51 -0.17
C GLY A 263 -13.71 10.43 0.07
N ARG A 264 -12.56 9.90 0.49
CA ARG A 264 -11.34 10.72 0.63
C ARG A 264 -10.90 11.27 -0.73
N LYS A 265 -10.52 12.54 -0.78
CA LYS A 265 -9.86 13.14 -1.95
C LYS A 265 -8.45 12.56 -2.09
N VAL A 266 -8.07 12.19 -3.30
CA VAL A 266 -6.77 11.62 -3.63
C VAL A 266 -6.10 12.53 -4.67
N PRO A 267 -5.09 13.32 -4.28
CA PRO A 267 -4.38 14.16 -5.23
C PRO A 267 -3.48 13.33 -6.16
N ILE A 268 -3.47 13.72 -7.44
CA ILE A 268 -2.61 13.20 -8.50
C ILE A 268 -1.95 14.40 -9.17
N LEU A 269 -0.63 14.32 -9.37
CA LEU A 269 0.17 15.27 -10.12
C LEU A 269 0.39 14.75 -11.54
N LEU A 270 0.23 15.63 -12.51
CA LEU A 270 0.39 15.34 -13.94
C LEU A 270 1.48 16.23 -14.51
N THR A 271 2.38 15.64 -15.30
CA THR A 271 3.31 16.40 -16.14
C THR A 271 2.57 17.01 -17.34
N PRO A 272 3.12 18.04 -17.99
CA PRO A 272 2.56 18.58 -19.23
C PRO A 272 2.29 17.50 -20.29
N ASP A 273 3.25 16.59 -20.54
CA ASP A 273 3.08 15.48 -21.48
C ASP A 273 1.90 14.54 -21.13
N MET A 274 1.68 14.29 -19.83
CA MET A 274 0.53 13.51 -19.37
C MET A 274 -0.78 14.28 -19.63
N VAL A 275 -0.81 15.58 -19.36
CA VAL A 275 -1.98 16.42 -19.61
C VAL A 275 -2.31 16.43 -21.11
N THR A 276 -1.33 16.67 -21.98
CA THR A 276 -1.50 16.63 -23.45
C THR A 276 -2.05 15.27 -23.91
N SER A 277 -1.46 14.17 -23.43
CA SER A 277 -1.96 12.82 -23.75
C SER A 277 -3.41 12.64 -23.31
N MET A 278 -3.74 13.08 -22.10
CA MET A 278 -5.08 12.95 -21.54
C MET A 278 -6.09 13.82 -22.31
N GLU A 279 -5.73 15.05 -22.69
CA GLU A 279 -6.57 15.92 -23.51
C GLU A 279 -6.83 15.32 -24.90
N LEU A 280 -5.80 14.76 -25.54
CA LEU A 280 -5.94 14.05 -26.81
C LEU A 280 -6.87 12.83 -26.68
N LEU A 281 -6.75 12.06 -25.60
CA LEU A 281 -7.64 10.93 -25.30
C LEU A 281 -9.09 11.37 -25.12
N VAL A 282 -9.34 12.52 -24.47
CA VAL A 282 -10.70 13.08 -24.33
C VAL A 282 -11.24 13.52 -25.69
N LYS A 283 -10.44 14.24 -26.48
CA LYS A 283 -10.83 14.76 -27.80
C LYS A 283 -11.19 13.64 -28.79
N THR A 284 -10.44 12.54 -28.79
CA THR A 284 -10.60 11.44 -29.75
C THR A 284 -11.49 10.30 -29.26
N ARG A 285 -11.94 10.36 -28.00
CA ARG A 285 -12.70 9.30 -27.30
C ARG A 285 -13.83 8.70 -28.14
N ARG A 286 -14.72 9.55 -28.64
CA ARG A 286 -15.92 9.14 -29.41
C ARG A 286 -15.56 8.57 -30.78
N ASN A 287 -14.52 9.10 -31.41
CA ASN A 287 -14.04 8.65 -32.72
C ASN A 287 -13.34 7.29 -32.65
N CYS A 288 -12.94 6.86 -31.44
CA CYS A 288 -12.25 5.59 -31.20
C CYS A 288 -13.13 4.57 -30.46
N ASP A 289 -14.45 4.64 -30.66
CA ASP A 289 -15.47 3.72 -30.12
C ASP A 289 -15.51 3.59 -28.59
N VAL A 290 -15.04 4.59 -27.84
CA VAL A 290 -15.26 4.59 -26.39
C VAL A 290 -16.65 5.17 -26.13
N LEU A 291 -17.54 4.31 -25.62
CA LEU A 291 -18.94 4.63 -25.35
C LEU A 291 -19.11 5.89 -24.50
N ASP A 292 -20.09 6.73 -24.83
CA ASP A 292 -20.38 7.98 -24.12
C ASP A 292 -20.80 7.72 -22.67
N GLU A 293 -21.44 6.57 -22.39
CA GLU A 293 -21.82 6.14 -21.04
C GLU A 293 -20.62 5.65 -20.21
N ASN A 294 -19.45 5.43 -20.83
CA ASN A 294 -18.25 5.03 -20.10
C ASN A 294 -17.67 6.23 -19.34
N MET A 295 -17.86 6.24 -18.01
CA MET A 295 -17.44 7.33 -17.14
C MET A 295 -15.94 7.40 -16.82
N PHE A 296 -15.14 6.41 -17.23
CA PHE A 296 -13.74 6.32 -16.84
C PHE A 296 -12.83 7.09 -17.79
N MET A 297 -11.85 7.83 -17.25
CA MET A 297 -10.82 8.51 -18.04
C MET A 297 -10.12 7.51 -18.97
N PHE A 298 -9.64 6.40 -18.40
CA PHE A 298 -9.01 5.29 -19.13
C PHE A 298 -10.02 4.17 -19.42
N GLY A 299 -11.15 4.55 -20.03
CA GLY A 299 -12.20 3.62 -20.48
C GLY A 299 -11.69 2.62 -21.52
N ARG A 300 -12.33 1.47 -21.66
CA ARG A 300 -12.04 0.54 -22.77
C ARG A 300 -12.95 0.86 -23.95
N PRO A 301 -12.44 0.91 -25.19
CA PRO A 301 -13.29 0.98 -26.37
C PRO A 301 -14.32 -0.16 -26.37
N GLN A 302 -15.52 0.13 -26.84
CA GLN A 302 -16.65 -0.79 -26.99
C GLN A 302 -17.08 -1.49 -25.70
N ALA A 303 -16.68 -0.99 -24.52
CA ALA A 303 -17.02 -1.60 -23.23
C ALA A 303 -17.23 -0.54 -22.14
N LEU A 304 -18.21 -0.78 -21.26
CA LEU A 304 -18.47 0.05 -20.06
C LEU A 304 -17.53 -0.31 -18.89
N SER A 305 -16.24 -0.41 -19.18
CA SER A 305 -15.20 -0.76 -18.22
C SER A 305 -13.94 0.06 -18.46
N HIS A 306 -12.94 -0.11 -17.60
CA HIS A 306 -11.67 0.63 -17.68
C HIS A 306 -10.49 -0.33 -17.88
N PHE A 307 -9.36 0.20 -18.36
CA PHE A 307 -8.11 -0.55 -18.34
C PHE A 307 -7.66 -0.84 -16.91
N ARG A 308 -7.19 -2.06 -16.66
CA ARG A 308 -6.70 -2.46 -15.34
C ARG A 308 -5.23 -2.10 -15.24
N GLY A 309 -4.89 -1.14 -14.38
CA GLY A 309 -3.51 -0.70 -14.19
C GLY A 309 -2.54 -1.83 -13.84
N SER A 310 -2.99 -2.88 -13.13
CA SER A 310 -2.16 -4.06 -12.84
C SER A 310 -1.73 -4.83 -14.09
N ASP A 311 -2.61 -4.91 -15.08
CA ASP A 311 -2.40 -5.67 -16.31
C ASP A 311 -1.55 -4.84 -17.26
N VAL A 312 -1.83 -3.53 -17.33
CA VAL A 312 -1.05 -2.53 -18.07
C VAL A 312 0.40 -2.45 -17.59
N ILE A 313 0.64 -2.30 -16.29
CA ILE A 313 2.00 -2.28 -15.71
C ILE A 313 2.75 -3.56 -16.08
N ARG A 314 2.09 -4.72 -16.00
CA ARG A 314 2.71 -6.01 -16.32
C ARG A 314 3.09 -6.12 -17.80
N GLN A 315 2.24 -5.63 -18.70
CA GLN A 315 2.51 -5.60 -20.14
C GLN A 315 3.73 -4.71 -20.44
N ILE A 316 3.75 -3.50 -19.88
CA ILE A 316 4.84 -2.54 -20.08
C ILE A 316 6.15 -3.02 -19.45
N ALA A 317 6.10 -3.57 -18.24
CA ALA A 317 7.28 -4.12 -17.57
C ALA A 317 8.00 -5.18 -18.41
N ARG A 318 7.24 -6.03 -19.12
CA ARG A 318 7.80 -7.04 -20.04
C ARG A 318 8.42 -6.45 -21.31
N SER A 319 8.00 -5.25 -21.68
CA SER A 319 8.38 -4.61 -22.96
C SER A 319 9.47 -3.55 -22.77
N CYS A 320 9.66 -3.03 -21.57
CA CYS A 320 10.59 -1.92 -21.30
C CYS A 320 12.05 -2.33 -21.08
N GLY A 321 12.43 -3.58 -21.35
CA GLY A 321 13.81 -4.06 -21.18
C GLY A 321 14.28 -4.18 -19.72
N ALA A 322 13.34 -4.26 -18.76
CA ALA A 322 13.67 -4.52 -17.36
C ALA A 322 14.29 -5.92 -17.18
N GLU A 323 15.27 -6.04 -16.30
CA GLU A 323 15.91 -7.32 -15.96
C GLU A 323 14.97 -8.21 -15.14
N HIS A 324 14.16 -7.59 -14.28
CA HIS A 324 13.22 -8.26 -13.41
C HIS A 324 11.80 -7.70 -13.59
N PRO A 325 11.16 -7.92 -14.75
CA PRO A 325 9.85 -7.36 -15.08
C PRO A 325 8.75 -7.80 -14.10
N ALA A 326 8.88 -8.98 -13.49
CA ALA A 326 7.96 -9.47 -12.45
C ALA A 326 8.01 -8.65 -11.15
N ALA A 327 9.10 -7.89 -10.93
CA ALA A 327 9.21 -6.99 -9.79
C ALA A 327 8.45 -5.68 -10.01
N LEU A 328 8.30 -5.20 -11.25
CA LEU A 328 7.60 -3.97 -11.57
C LEU A 328 6.09 -4.15 -11.39
N SER A 329 5.59 -3.79 -10.20
CA SER A 329 4.16 -3.81 -9.85
C SER A 329 3.83 -2.61 -8.99
N SER A 330 2.61 -2.09 -9.05
CA SER A 330 2.22 -0.90 -8.26
C SER A 330 2.49 -1.07 -6.76
N THR A 331 2.31 -2.27 -6.20
CA THR A 331 2.65 -2.54 -4.80
C THR A 331 4.16 -2.47 -4.52
N ARG A 332 5.01 -2.98 -5.41
CA ARG A 332 6.48 -2.89 -5.26
C ARG A 332 7.00 -1.49 -5.55
N LEU A 333 6.39 -0.73 -6.47
CA LEU A 333 6.71 0.68 -6.73
C LEU A 333 6.42 1.56 -5.51
N ARG A 334 5.28 1.32 -4.83
CA ARG A 334 4.97 1.96 -3.54
C ARG A 334 5.95 1.58 -2.45
N LYS A 335 6.35 0.30 -2.37
CA LYS A 335 7.40 -0.15 -1.46
C LYS A 335 8.72 0.57 -1.71
N HIS A 336 9.12 0.71 -2.96
CA HIS A 336 10.35 1.40 -3.31
C HIS A 336 10.33 2.86 -2.85
N MET A 337 9.25 3.60 -3.08
CA MET A 337 9.14 5.00 -2.61
C MET A 337 9.26 5.10 -1.08
N ALA A 338 8.57 4.22 -0.35
CA ALA A 338 8.64 4.18 1.11
C ALA A 338 10.03 3.84 1.64
N THR A 339 10.76 3.02 0.90
CA THR A 339 12.15 2.68 1.22
C THR A 339 13.08 3.85 0.91
N MET A 340 12.90 4.53 -0.23
CA MET A 340 13.67 5.71 -0.62
C MET A 340 13.51 6.87 0.36
N SER A 341 12.33 7.08 0.94
CA SER A 341 12.13 8.13 1.93
C SER A 341 13.01 7.94 3.19
N LYS A 342 13.32 6.68 3.54
CA LYS A 342 14.26 6.37 4.62
C LYS A 342 15.72 6.60 4.22
N VAL A 343 16.08 6.29 2.98
CA VAL A 343 17.42 6.59 2.44
C VAL A 343 17.66 8.11 2.39
N LEU A 344 16.64 8.87 1.98
CA LEU A 344 16.66 10.33 1.92
C LEU A 344 16.57 10.99 3.31
N ASN A 345 16.43 10.21 4.38
CA ASN A 345 16.36 10.67 5.77
C ASN A 345 15.32 11.77 5.99
N LEU A 346 14.13 11.62 5.40
CA LEU A 346 13.04 12.58 5.56
C LEU A 346 12.64 12.72 7.04
N LYS A 347 12.33 13.95 7.45
CA LYS A 347 11.81 14.26 8.79
C LYS A 347 10.41 13.69 8.97
N ASP A 348 9.94 13.59 10.23
CA ASP A 348 8.63 13.03 10.55
C ASP A 348 7.48 13.75 9.80
N ASN A 349 7.50 15.09 9.72
CA ASN A 349 6.51 15.88 9.00
C ASN A 349 6.56 15.65 7.47
N GLU A 350 7.76 15.58 6.89
CA GLU A 350 7.95 15.29 5.45
C GLU A 350 7.49 13.86 5.11
N MET A 351 7.67 12.93 6.05
CA MET A 351 7.15 11.57 5.95
C MET A 351 5.62 11.52 6.07
N ASP A 352 5.02 12.36 6.93
CA ASP A 352 3.56 12.52 7.04
C ASP A 352 2.99 12.98 5.70
N ASP A 353 3.55 14.05 5.13
CA ASP A 353 3.14 14.61 3.83
C ASP A 353 3.25 13.58 2.70
N LEU A 354 4.37 12.82 2.66
CA LEU A 354 4.54 11.75 1.68
C LEU A 354 3.55 10.60 1.90
N ALA A 355 3.28 10.21 3.14
CA ALA A 355 2.34 9.12 3.44
C ALA A 355 0.91 9.47 3.04
N ASP A 356 0.48 10.71 3.30
CA ASP A 356 -0.80 11.25 2.88
C ASP A 356 -0.88 11.34 1.34
N PHE A 357 0.18 11.83 0.70
CA PHE A 357 0.31 11.81 -0.75
C PHE A 357 0.39 10.41 -1.36
N LEU A 358 0.77 9.36 -0.63
CA LEU A 358 0.69 7.98 -1.15
C LEU A 358 -0.63 7.28 -0.74
N GLY A 359 -1.41 7.90 0.15
CA GLY A 359 -2.68 7.39 0.64
C GLY A 359 -2.52 6.18 1.55
N HIS A 360 -1.48 6.17 2.39
CA HIS A 360 -1.18 5.14 3.38
C HIS A 360 -1.33 5.68 4.81
N ASP A 361 -1.63 4.80 5.78
CA ASP A 361 -1.46 5.14 7.20
C ASP A 361 0.03 5.11 7.53
N ILE A 362 0.53 6.13 8.23
CA ILE A 362 1.95 6.25 8.54
C ILE A 362 2.50 5.09 9.36
N ARG A 363 1.66 4.40 10.14
CA ARG A 363 2.07 3.20 10.89
C ARG A 363 2.41 2.05 9.97
N VAL A 364 1.70 1.93 8.84
CA VAL A 364 2.04 0.97 7.78
C VAL A 364 3.39 1.34 7.16
N HIS A 365 3.65 2.64 6.99
CA HIS A 365 4.92 3.16 6.49
C HIS A 365 6.11 2.91 7.43
N ARG A 366 5.90 3.01 8.75
CA ARG A 366 6.93 2.75 9.77
C ARG A 366 7.22 1.26 9.96
N GLN A 367 6.19 0.40 10.00
CA GLN A 367 6.31 -1.03 10.34
C GLN A 367 6.72 -1.96 9.18
N TYR A 368 6.37 -1.65 7.92
CA TYR A 368 6.49 -2.63 6.81
C TYR A 368 7.73 -2.45 5.92
N TYR A 369 8.38 -1.29 5.98
CA TYR A 369 9.38 -0.89 5.00
C TYR A 369 10.74 -0.76 5.67
N ARG A 370 11.26 -1.89 6.14
CA ARG A 370 12.69 -1.99 6.40
C ARG A 370 13.33 -2.11 5.01
N LEU A 371 14.33 -1.27 4.70
CA LEU A 371 15.43 -1.69 3.81
C LEU A 371 15.93 -3.08 4.28
N PRO A 372 16.94 -3.71 3.67
CA PRO A 372 17.79 -4.55 4.50
C PRO A 372 18.23 -3.67 5.68
N GLU A 373 17.56 -3.82 6.84
CA GLU A 373 17.80 -3.07 8.07
C GLU A 373 19.30 -3.14 8.31
N GLY A 374 19.85 -4.36 8.19
CA GLY A 374 20.93 -4.70 7.26
C GLY A 374 21.95 -3.59 7.04
N THR A 375 21.95 -2.88 5.92
CA THR A 375 23.08 -2.00 5.54
C THR A 375 23.15 -0.70 6.32
N LEU A 376 22.01 -0.02 6.55
CA LEU A 376 22.01 1.24 7.33
C LEU A 376 22.18 0.95 8.82
N GLN A 377 21.51 -0.07 9.35
CA GLN A 377 21.71 -0.55 10.71
C GLN A 377 23.12 -1.11 10.88
N LEU A 378 23.66 -1.86 9.92
CA LEU A 378 25.06 -2.30 9.94
C LEU A 378 25.96 -1.07 9.99
N ALA A 379 25.84 -0.09 9.10
CA ALA A 379 26.69 1.09 9.12
C ALA A 379 26.53 1.96 10.39
N LYS A 380 25.32 2.07 10.93
CA LYS A 380 25.00 2.87 12.12
C LYS A 380 25.40 2.16 13.42
N ILE A 381 25.05 0.89 13.54
CA ILE A 381 25.37 0.04 14.70
C ILE A 381 26.83 -0.38 14.67
N SER A 382 27.45 -0.64 13.51
CA SER A 382 28.88 -0.95 13.42
C SER A 382 29.72 0.20 13.98
N LYS A 383 29.37 1.46 13.70
CA LYS A 383 30.02 2.63 14.33
C LYS A 383 29.97 2.55 15.85
N ILE A 384 28.80 2.25 16.44
CA ILE A 384 28.66 2.13 17.91
C ILE A 384 29.47 0.95 18.45
N LEU A 385 29.32 -0.23 17.83
CA LEU A 385 30.02 -1.44 18.24
C LEU A 385 31.54 -1.27 18.14
N MET A 386 32.03 -0.61 17.10
CA MET A 386 33.44 -0.28 16.93
C MET A 386 33.92 0.79 17.91
N ALA A 387 33.11 1.83 18.20
CA ALA A 387 33.44 2.83 19.22
C ALA A 387 33.58 2.18 20.60
N MET A 388 32.71 1.21 20.89
CA MET A 388 32.72 0.42 22.12
C MET A 388 33.93 -0.51 22.19
N GLU A 389 34.26 -1.22 21.11
CA GLU A 389 35.44 -2.09 21.01
C GLU A 389 36.76 -1.31 21.14
N ARG A 390 36.82 -0.09 20.58
CA ARG A 390 38.00 0.80 20.65
C ARG A 390 38.08 1.60 21.96
N GLY A 391 37.11 1.48 22.86
CA GLY A 391 37.05 2.26 24.10
C GLY A 391 36.80 3.76 23.92
N GLN A 392 36.37 4.20 22.73
CA GLN A 392 36.17 5.62 22.37
C GLN A 392 34.73 6.09 22.59
N LEU A 393 33.88 5.29 23.24
CA LEU A 393 32.46 5.60 23.40
C LEU A 393 32.21 6.94 24.11
N SER A 394 33.08 7.32 25.04
CA SER A 394 33.03 8.60 25.77
C SER A 394 33.30 9.82 24.87
N GLU A 395 34.10 9.67 23.81
CA GLU A 395 34.44 10.74 22.85
C GLU A 395 33.24 11.17 22.00
N PHE A 396 32.26 10.28 21.85
CA PHE A 396 31.04 10.51 21.08
C PHE A 396 29.82 10.83 21.95
N LYS A 397 29.99 11.08 23.25
CA LYS A 397 28.90 11.41 24.17
C LYS A 397 28.17 12.69 23.72
N GLY A 398 26.87 12.58 23.48
CA GLY A 398 26.02 13.70 23.05
C GLY A 398 26.00 13.99 21.55
N ARG A 399 26.69 13.18 20.73
CA ARG A 399 26.66 13.25 19.26
C ARG A 399 25.56 12.39 18.65
N ASN A 400 25.08 12.76 17.47
CA ASN A 400 24.22 11.91 16.64
C ASN A 400 25.04 10.76 16.01
N LEU A 401 24.45 9.59 15.79
CA LEU A 401 25.03 8.49 15.01
C LEU A 401 25.57 8.89 13.62
N ASP A 402 24.97 9.90 12.98
CA ASP A 402 25.44 10.40 11.69
C ASP A 402 26.77 11.17 11.82
N GLU A 403 27.08 11.70 13.01
CA GLU A 403 28.30 12.45 13.34
C GLU A 403 29.46 11.55 13.80
N ILE A 404 29.19 10.28 14.07
CA ILE A 404 30.21 9.29 14.42
C ILE A 404 30.90 8.85 13.13
N GLN A 405 32.17 9.24 12.96
CA GLN A 405 33.03 8.78 11.87
C GLN A 405 34.08 7.84 12.42
N ILE A 406 33.97 6.56 12.08
CA ILE A 406 34.90 5.52 12.47
C ILE A 406 35.22 4.72 11.22
N ASP A 407 36.49 4.73 10.82
CA ASP A 407 36.98 3.97 9.68
C ASP A 407 37.22 2.50 10.07
N PRO A 408 36.60 1.53 9.37
CA PRO A 408 36.87 0.10 9.49
C PRO A 408 38.35 -0.29 9.36
N GLN A 409 39.13 0.44 8.55
CA GLN A 409 40.50 0.05 8.19
C GLN A 409 41.59 0.64 9.08
N GLY A 410 41.24 1.43 10.09
CA GLY A 410 42.15 1.80 11.18
C GLY A 410 43.44 2.48 10.73
N LYS A 411 43.36 3.72 10.25
CA LYS A 411 44.49 4.65 10.37
C LYS A 411 44.20 5.66 11.47
N ASN A 412 44.86 5.45 12.61
CA ASN A 412 44.99 6.47 13.66
C ASN A 412 45.90 7.59 13.16
N ASP A 413 45.37 8.54 12.39
CA ASP A 413 46.10 9.77 12.09
C ASP A 413 45.69 10.86 13.08
N LYS A 414 46.45 10.95 14.17
CA LYS A 414 46.57 12.18 14.96
C LYS A 414 47.19 13.27 14.07
N LYS A 415 46.38 14.29 13.72
CA LYS A 415 46.68 15.71 13.39
C LYS A 415 45.66 16.15 12.31
N LEU A 416 45.03 17.32 12.36
CA LEU A 416 45.63 18.63 12.53
C LEU A 416 44.87 19.53 13.52
N GLN A 417 45.65 20.15 14.42
CA GLN A 417 45.41 21.53 14.83
C GLN A 417 45.96 22.44 13.73
N LEU A 418 45.23 23.48 13.38
CA LEU A 418 45.78 24.75 12.90
C LEU A 418 44.95 25.85 13.56
N ASN A 419 45.56 26.48 14.56
CA ASN A 419 45.18 27.80 15.04
C ASN A 419 45.64 28.81 13.99
N ASP A 420 44.82 29.80 13.68
CA ASP A 420 45.33 31.12 13.35
C ASP A 420 44.54 32.16 14.16
N LYS A 421 45.30 33.07 14.77
CA LYS A 421 44.83 34.09 15.69
C LYS A 421 44.59 35.41 14.95
N ASP A 422 43.58 36.11 15.46
CA ASP A 422 43.31 37.54 15.42
C ASP A 422 42.87 38.18 14.08
N LEU A 423 41.63 38.71 14.06
CA LEU A 423 41.29 40.11 13.70
C LEU A 423 39.75 40.35 13.74
N GLU A 424 39.33 41.14 14.74
CA GLU A 424 38.18 42.06 14.90
C GLU A 424 36.80 41.82 14.21
N GLU A 425 35.74 41.85 15.04
CA GLU A 425 34.31 42.05 14.69
C GLU A 425 34.02 43.51 14.26
N PRO A 426 32.96 43.80 13.44
CA PRO A 426 31.64 44.13 14.04
C PRO A 426 30.34 43.80 13.25
N HIS A 427 29.30 43.51 14.03
CA HIS A 427 27.86 43.85 13.88
C HIS A 427 26.90 43.12 12.90
N THR A 428 26.10 42.21 13.51
CA THR A 428 24.61 42.09 13.49
C THR A 428 23.79 42.25 12.20
N THR A 429 23.00 41.23 11.86
CA THR A 429 21.52 41.32 11.90
C THR A 429 20.82 39.94 11.86
N LYS A 430 19.73 39.87 12.62
CA LYS A 430 18.86 38.76 13.03
C LYS A 430 18.34 37.84 11.91
N ARG A 431 18.38 36.52 12.14
CA ARG A 431 17.34 35.58 11.68
C ARG A 431 16.97 34.64 12.83
N SER A 432 15.67 34.62 13.15
CA SER A 432 15.03 33.90 14.25
C SER A 432 15.17 32.38 14.09
N SER A 433 15.82 31.72 15.05
CA SER A 433 15.81 30.27 15.20
C SER A 433 14.63 29.84 16.07
N GLN A 434 13.61 29.26 15.44
CA GLN A 434 12.54 28.57 16.17
C GLN A 434 13.04 27.17 16.62
N ASN A 435 13.04 27.01 17.95
CA ASN A 435 12.98 25.77 18.75
C ASN A 435 14.05 24.68 18.53
N SER A 436 15.23 24.89 19.12
CA SER A 436 16.00 23.76 19.65
C SER A 436 15.36 23.27 20.97
N ARG A 437 15.15 21.96 21.12
CA ARG A 437 14.55 21.38 22.33
C ARG A 437 15.44 21.68 23.54
N ARG A 438 14.94 22.48 24.49
CA ARG A 438 15.63 22.87 25.73
C ARG A 438 15.87 21.65 26.62
N LYS A 439 17.15 21.35 26.91
CA LYS A 439 17.55 20.29 27.87
C LYS A 439 17.03 20.64 29.28
N TRP A 440 16.67 19.61 30.03
CA TRP A 440 16.21 19.74 31.42
C TRP A 440 17.37 20.10 32.35
N SER A 441 17.19 21.09 33.22
CA SER A 441 18.17 21.41 34.27
C SER A 441 18.03 20.43 35.44
N THR A 442 19.06 20.37 36.29
CA THR A 442 19.04 19.57 37.53
C THR A 442 17.90 19.98 38.46
N GLU A 443 17.60 21.28 38.57
CA GLU A 443 16.49 21.76 39.40
C GLU A 443 15.12 21.36 38.82
N GLU A 444 14.98 21.36 37.49
CA GLU A 444 13.75 20.91 36.83
C GLU A 444 13.53 19.40 37.01
N ILE A 445 14.60 18.59 36.94
CA ILE A 445 14.54 17.13 37.13
C ILE A 445 14.13 16.82 38.57
N GLU A 446 14.77 17.46 39.56
CA GLU A 446 14.47 17.23 40.98
C GLU A 446 13.02 17.65 41.33
N ALA A 447 12.53 18.74 40.73
CA ALA A 447 11.13 19.15 40.86
C ALA A 447 10.15 18.10 40.32
N VAL A 448 10.44 17.53 39.15
CA VAL A 448 9.60 16.48 38.53
C VAL A 448 9.66 15.18 39.31
N GLU A 449 10.85 14.76 39.76
CA GLU A 449 11.01 13.56 40.57
C GLU A 449 10.25 13.70 41.90
N LYS A 450 10.28 14.87 42.54
CA LYS A 450 9.56 15.10 43.81
C LYS A 450 8.05 14.87 43.70
N THR A 451 7.41 15.33 42.62
CA THR A 451 5.93 15.26 42.49
C THR A 451 5.45 14.04 41.68
N LEU A 452 6.27 13.51 40.77
CA LEU A 452 5.85 12.46 39.83
C LEU A 452 6.61 11.14 39.98
N MET A 453 7.40 10.95 41.06
CA MET A 453 8.18 9.73 41.28
C MET A 453 7.35 8.45 41.16
N ASP A 454 6.12 8.47 41.65
CA ASP A 454 5.23 7.30 41.63
C ASP A 454 4.79 6.93 40.21
N CYS A 455 4.60 7.93 39.33
CA CYS A 455 4.33 7.71 37.90
C CYS A 455 5.57 7.14 37.20
N ILE A 456 6.76 7.66 37.53
CA ILE A 456 8.05 7.20 36.98
C ILE A 456 8.33 5.74 37.39
N ARG A 457 8.17 5.40 38.67
CA ARG A 457 8.40 4.04 39.20
C ARG A 457 7.38 3.03 38.68
N SER A 458 6.14 3.44 38.46
CA SER A 458 5.07 2.57 37.95
C SER A 458 5.03 2.49 36.42
N GLY A 459 5.85 3.26 35.70
CA GLY A 459 5.85 3.33 34.24
C GLY A 459 4.56 3.90 33.64
N LYS A 460 3.77 4.63 34.44
CA LYS A 460 2.51 5.25 34.01
C LYS A 460 2.74 6.69 33.57
N VAL A 461 2.16 7.05 32.42
CA VAL A 461 2.21 8.44 31.92
C VAL A 461 1.29 9.31 32.79
N PRO A 462 1.80 10.39 33.40
CA PRO A 462 1.00 11.26 34.25
C PRO A 462 -0.09 11.98 33.42
N GLY A 463 -1.29 12.10 34.00
CA GLY A 463 -2.40 12.84 33.40
C GLY A 463 -2.24 14.36 33.56
N LYS A 464 -3.03 15.13 32.81
CA LYS A 464 -3.01 16.61 32.82
C LYS A 464 -3.05 17.20 34.24
N ALA A 465 -3.91 16.68 35.12
CA ALA A 465 -4.04 17.16 36.49
C ALA A 465 -2.73 17.00 37.30
N GLN A 466 -2.05 15.86 37.15
CA GLN A 466 -0.80 15.56 37.84
C GLN A 466 0.36 16.41 37.29
N CYS A 467 0.39 16.65 35.98
CA CYS A 467 1.38 17.53 35.36
C CYS A 467 1.20 18.99 35.81
N MET A 468 -0.04 19.47 35.88
CA MET A 468 -0.34 20.83 36.37
C MET A 468 0.03 20.98 37.85
N GLU A 469 -0.32 20.00 38.69
CA GLU A 469 0.08 19.99 40.11
C GLU A 469 1.60 19.99 40.29
N CYS A 470 2.34 19.26 39.45
CA CYS A 470 3.80 19.29 39.44
C CYS A 470 4.36 20.69 39.15
N ILE A 471 3.82 21.38 38.13
CA ILE A 471 4.21 22.76 37.78
C ILE A 471 3.87 23.74 38.91
N GLU A 472 2.69 23.63 39.50
CA GLU A 472 2.23 24.48 40.61
C GLU A 472 3.02 24.27 41.90
N SER A 473 3.48 23.03 42.15
CA SER A 473 4.26 22.69 43.35
C SER A 473 5.70 23.23 43.32
N SER A 474 6.24 23.53 42.14
CA SER A 474 7.62 23.99 41.94
C SER A 474 7.71 25.10 40.87
N PRO A 475 7.02 26.24 41.07
CA PRO A 475 6.85 27.28 40.05
C PRO A 475 8.16 27.99 39.70
N ALA A 476 9.12 28.05 40.63
CA ALA A 476 10.44 28.64 40.39
C ALA A 476 11.34 27.77 39.50
N ALA A 477 11.23 26.44 39.60
CA ALA A 477 12.02 25.52 38.79
C ALA A 477 11.38 25.30 37.42
N LEU A 478 10.05 25.22 37.34
CA LEU A 478 9.30 24.85 36.13
C LEU A 478 8.66 26.03 35.38
N GLN A 479 9.08 27.27 35.67
CA GLN A 479 8.50 28.51 35.13
C GLN A 479 8.42 28.56 33.59
N GLY A 480 9.31 27.87 32.89
CA GLY A 480 9.37 27.80 31.43
C GLY A 480 8.81 26.52 30.81
N ARG A 481 8.14 25.66 31.61
CA ARG A 481 7.60 24.38 31.17
C ARG A 481 6.07 24.45 31.13
N THR A 482 5.48 23.82 30.12
CA THR A 482 4.03 23.68 30.00
C THR A 482 3.68 22.20 29.96
N TRP A 483 2.44 21.85 30.32
CA TRP A 483 1.97 20.47 30.22
C TRP A 483 1.84 19.97 28.76
N GLU A 484 1.90 20.88 27.78
CA GLU A 484 1.72 20.58 26.35
C GLU A 484 3.03 20.30 25.60
N GLY A 485 4.19 20.47 26.23
CA GLY A 485 5.51 20.11 25.67
C GLY A 485 6.52 21.25 25.62
#